data_AF-A0A440B3K2-F1
#
_entry.id   AF-A0A440B3K2-F1
#
_cell.length_a   1.000
_cell.length_b   1.000
_cell.length_c   1.000
_cell.angle_alpha   90.00
_cell.angle_beta   90.00
_cell.angle_gamma   90.00
#
_symmetry.space_group_name_H-M   'P 1'
#
loop_
_entity.id
_entity.type
_entity.pdbx_description
1 polymer ?
#
loop_
_entity_poly.entity_id
_entity_poly.type
_entity_poly.pdbx_seq_one_letter_code
_entity_poly.pdbx_strand_id
1 'polypeptide(L)'
;MGVADHRAVITASADAACRLCRSVRVRRCDKTREGFLTLPSIDFVFWPASARIHGFRGHVEAAKAGGFTALAIAPETYLDALESGLTPSDMKAMAADAGAPLRYLDSLTDWAPIRVPAECSPELRARFDVSTDHSFRMCEKLGLTSILAVAGYDKGTVELPRLVDGFGRLCERAHAQGYWIDLEFMPFWGMPNLSDAWAIVSGVNPPRRASLSMYGTSPRAPMSSICSSACQESIWPACRSMTACGGRWGNRSSTIRSTTGIFREKASLTSWRS
;
A
#
# COMPACT_ATOMS: atom_id res chain seq x y z
N MET A 1 28.06 12.23 20.78
CA MET A 1 27.71 11.82 19.40
C MET A 1 27.30 10.35 19.47
N GLY A 2 26.00 10.08 19.54
CA GLY A 2 25.47 8.72 19.56
C GLY A 2 25.14 8.30 18.13
N VAL A 3 25.76 7.22 17.66
CA VAL A 3 25.45 6.59 16.37
C VAL A 3 24.13 5.86 16.55
N ALA A 4 23.07 6.34 15.91
CA ALA A 4 21.78 5.68 15.93
C ALA A 4 21.85 4.44 15.02
N ASP A 5 21.65 3.28 15.64
CA ASP A 5 21.55 1.96 15.02
C ASP A 5 20.27 1.93 14.15
N HIS A 6 20.43 1.97 12.83
CA HIS A 6 19.31 2.09 11.89
C HIS A 6 19.25 0.87 10.98
N ARG A 7 18.40 -0.07 11.40
CA ARG A 7 18.08 -1.32 10.72
C ARG A 7 17.25 -1.05 9.47
N ALA A 8 17.52 -1.79 8.39
CA ALA A 8 16.53 -2.02 7.35
C ALA A 8 15.31 -2.71 7.99
N VAL A 9 14.12 -2.15 7.80
CA VAL A 9 12.87 -2.75 8.27
C VAL A 9 12.28 -3.50 7.08
N ILE A 10 11.93 -4.76 7.24
CA ILE A 10 11.09 -5.48 6.29
C ILE A 10 9.66 -5.32 6.80
N THR A 11 8.84 -4.52 6.14
CA THR A 11 7.43 -4.37 6.48
C THR A 11 6.66 -5.51 5.82
N ALA A 12 6.62 -6.65 6.49
CA ALA A 12 5.76 -7.77 6.11
C ALA A 12 4.49 -7.72 6.97
N SER A 13 3.34 -8.02 6.35
CA SER A 13 2.16 -8.48 7.09
C SER A 13 2.56 -9.67 7.96
N ALA A 14 2.04 -9.72 9.19
CA ALA A 14 2.38 -10.72 10.19
C ALA A 14 1.99 -12.14 9.73
N ASP A 15 2.89 -12.81 9.01
CA ASP A 15 3.04 -14.27 8.95
C ASP A 15 4.21 -14.66 8.03
N ALA A 16 5.45 -14.55 8.54
CA ALA A 16 6.61 -15.27 7.99
C ALA A 16 7.82 -15.19 8.94
N ALA A 17 7.75 -15.87 10.08
CA ALA A 17 8.94 -16.09 10.91
C ALA A 17 8.94 -17.50 11.52
N CYS A 18 9.21 -18.51 10.70
CA CYS A 18 9.67 -19.79 11.23
C CYS A 18 10.56 -20.51 10.22
N ARG A 19 11.89 -20.40 10.42
CA ARG A 19 12.98 -21.35 10.10
C ARG A 19 14.25 -20.60 9.69
N LEU A 20 14.90 -19.92 10.63
CA LEU A 20 16.32 -19.56 10.54
C LEU A 20 16.81 -19.07 11.92
N CYS A 21 16.82 -19.96 12.91
CA CYS A 21 17.51 -19.69 14.17
C CYS A 21 18.20 -20.97 14.65
N ARG A 22 19.38 -21.25 14.08
CA ARG A 22 20.38 -22.16 14.66
C ARG A 22 21.76 -21.54 14.45
N SER A 23 22.08 -20.49 15.22
CA SER A 23 23.48 -20.10 15.51
C SER A 23 23.67 -18.85 16.38
N VAL A 24 22.62 -18.17 16.86
CA VAL A 24 22.80 -17.03 17.77
C VAL A 24 22.71 -17.50 19.23
N ARG A 25 23.82 -17.43 19.97
CA ARG A 25 23.82 -17.58 21.44
C ARG A 25 22.98 -16.44 22.04
N VAL A 26 21.76 -16.75 22.44
CA VAL A 26 20.94 -15.86 23.27
C VAL A 26 21.57 -15.84 24.67
N ARG A 27 22.10 -14.70 25.10
CA ARG A 27 22.50 -14.50 26.50
C ARG A 27 21.26 -14.53 27.39
N ARG A 28 21.42 -15.16 28.56
CA ARG A 28 20.41 -15.36 29.61
C ARG A 28 19.67 -14.04 29.90
N CYS A 29 18.35 -14.09 29.83
CA CYS A 29 17.44 -12.99 30.19
C CYS A 29 17.47 -12.84 31.72
N ASP A 30 17.98 -11.71 32.21
CA ASP A 30 17.85 -11.32 33.61
C ASP A 30 16.45 -10.70 33.81
N LYS A 31 15.67 -11.31 34.70
CA LYS A 31 14.32 -10.86 35.04
C LYS A 31 14.42 -9.63 35.95
N THR A 32 14.14 -8.43 35.44
CA THR A 32 13.59 -7.35 36.27
C THR A 32 12.73 -6.36 35.50
N ARG A 33 11.58 -6.06 36.12
CA ARG A 33 10.62 -4.95 35.94
C ARG A 33 9.52 -5.12 34.89
N GLU A 34 8.30 -5.18 35.42
CA GLU A 34 7.03 -4.90 34.75
C GLU A 34 7.12 -3.56 34.01
N GLY A 35 7.30 -3.63 32.70
CA GLY A 35 7.07 -2.51 31.79
C GLY A 35 6.16 -3.05 30.71
N PHE A 36 4.92 -2.57 30.66
CA PHE A 36 4.02 -2.85 29.55
C PHE A 36 4.71 -2.30 28.29
N LEU A 37 5.25 -3.19 27.45
CA LEU A 37 5.82 -2.81 26.17
C LEU A 37 4.65 -2.25 25.35
N THR A 38 4.54 -0.93 25.24
CA THR A 38 3.71 -0.30 24.21
C THR A 38 4.23 -0.81 22.89
N LEU A 39 3.47 -1.70 22.25
CA LEU A 39 3.74 -2.11 20.88
C LEU A 39 3.84 -0.83 20.03
N PRO A 40 4.83 -0.72 19.13
CA PRO A 40 4.88 0.40 18.21
C PRO A 40 3.52 0.49 17.50
N SER A 41 2.95 1.68 17.44
CA SER A 41 1.68 1.91 16.75
C SER A 41 1.83 1.45 15.30
N ILE A 42 1.07 0.44 14.92
CA ILE A 42 1.00 -0.03 13.53
C ILE A 42 0.14 0.97 12.76
N ASP A 43 0.68 1.52 11.68
CA ASP A 43 -0.10 2.35 10.77
C ASP A 43 -0.97 1.46 9.86
N PHE A 44 -2.28 1.70 9.86
CA PHE A 44 -3.19 1.19 8.85
C PHE A 44 -3.30 2.22 7.74
N VAL A 45 -2.61 1.99 6.63
CA VAL A 45 -2.55 2.93 5.50
C VAL A 45 -3.67 2.66 4.50
N PHE A 46 -4.47 3.67 4.19
CA PHE A 46 -5.40 3.63 3.08
C PHE A 46 -4.68 3.91 1.76
N TRP A 47 -4.81 3.01 0.79
CA TRP A 47 -4.22 3.14 -0.55
C TRP A 47 -5.28 3.51 -1.59
N PRO A 48 -5.10 4.61 -2.35
CA PRO A 48 -6.05 5.06 -3.38
C PRO A 48 -6.46 3.97 -4.39
N ALA A 49 -5.56 3.03 -4.68
CA ALA A 49 -5.83 1.91 -5.57
C ALA A 49 -7.02 1.03 -5.13
N SER A 50 -7.41 1.04 -3.85
CA SER A 50 -8.57 0.31 -3.32
C SER A 50 -9.91 0.99 -3.64
N ALA A 51 -9.91 2.26 -4.02
CA ALA A 51 -11.13 3.06 -4.24
C ALA A 51 -10.97 4.04 -5.42
N ARG A 52 -10.43 3.55 -6.55
CA ARG A 52 -10.01 4.35 -7.71
C ARG A 52 -11.08 5.24 -8.34
N ILE A 53 -12.37 4.90 -8.14
CA ILE A 53 -13.48 5.69 -8.70
C ILE A 53 -13.70 7.02 -7.95
N HIS A 54 -13.06 7.19 -6.80
CA HIS A 54 -13.18 8.37 -5.97
C HIS A 54 -11.94 9.26 -6.10
N GLY A 55 -12.15 10.59 -6.06
CA GLY A 55 -11.07 11.55 -5.85
C GLY A 55 -10.72 11.72 -4.38
N PHE A 56 -9.84 12.68 -4.07
CA PHE A 56 -9.26 12.89 -2.74
C PHE A 56 -10.28 12.89 -1.60
N ARG A 57 -11.41 13.61 -1.74
CA ARG A 57 -12.45 13.67 -0.69
C ARG A 57 -13.04 12.30 -0.39
N GLY A 58 -13.31 11.50 -1.42
CA GLY A 58 -13.85 10.15 -1.23
C GLY A 58 -12.83 9.20 -0.62
N HIS A 59 -11.54 9.38 -0.89
CA HIS A 59 -10.47 8.63 -0.19
C HIS A 59 -10.41 8.99 1.30
N VAL A 60 -10.55 10.27 1.66
CA VAL A 60 -10.61 10.71 3.06
C VAL A 60 -11.81 10.07 3.78
N GLU A 61 -13.00 10.10 3.18
CA GLU A 61 -14.19 9.46 3.77
C GLU A 61 -14.04 7.94 3.90
N ALA A 62 -13.46 7.28 2.88
CA ALA A 62 -13.20 5.85 2.93
C ALA A 62 -12.17 5.48 4.00
N ALA A 63 -11.11 6.29 4.15
CA ALA A 63 -10.09 6.11 5.19
C ALA A 63 -10.70 6.23 6.60
N LYS A 64 -11.53 7.26 6.81
CA LYS A 64 -12.27 7.46 8.07
C LYS A 64 -13.20 6.29 8.37
N ALA A 65 -14.04 5.91 7.41
CA ALA A 65 -15.00 4.82 7.58
C ALA A 65 -14.33 3.47 7.84
N GLY A 66 -13.15 3.24 7.26
CA GLY A 66 -12.36 2.03 7.46
C GLY A 66 -11.50 2.03 8.73
N GLY A 67 -11.43 3.13 9.48
CA GLY A 67 -10.57 3.24 10.66
C GLY A 67 -9.08 3.23 10.35
N PHE A 68 -8.70 3.67 9.14
CA PHE A 68 -7.30 3.81 8.76
C PHE A 68 -6.64 4.94 9.55
N THR A 69 -5.34 4.81 9.83
CA THR A 69 -4.56 5.76 10.64
C THR A 69 -3.60 6.59 9.79
N ALA A 70 -3.55 6.33 8.48
CA ALA A 70 -2.74 7.06 7.52
C ALA A 70 -3.37 7.01 6.13
N LEU A 71 -3.12 8.05 5.33
CA LEU A 71 -3.61 8.14 3.96
C LEU A 71 -2.43 8.27 2.99
N ALA A 72 -2.45 7.44 1.95
CA ALA A 72 -1.62 7.63 0.77
C ALA A 72 -2.33 8.49 -0.28
N ILE A 73 -1.57 9.21 -1.10
CA ILE A 73 -2.11 10.03 -2.18
C ILE A 73 -1.32 9.80 -3.47
N ALA A 74 -2.04 9.73 -4.57
CA ALA A 74 -1.47 9.55 -5.89
C ALA A 74 -1.28 10.87 -6.65
N PRO A 75 -0.28 10.98 -7.55
CA PRO A 75 -0.02 12.22 -8.28
C PRO A 75 -1.24 12.79 -9.00
N GLU A 76 -1.97 11.97 -9.73
CA GLU A 76 -3.19 12.36 -10.44
C GLU A 76 -4.29 12.80 -9.47
N THR A 77 -4.46 12.10 -8.33
CA THR A 77 -5.43 12.49 -7.30
C THR A 77 -5.08 13.84 -6.67
N TYR A 78 -3.79 14.12 -6.48
CA TYR A 78 -3.32 15.41 -6.01
C TYR A 78 -3.60 16.53 -7.03
N LEU A 79 -3.34 16.29 -8.31
CA LEU A 79 -3.62 17.26 -9.38
C LEU A 79 -5.12 17.53 -9.51
N ASP A 80 -5.96 16.50 -9.57
CA ASP A 80 -7.42 16.63 -9.61
C ASP A 80 -7.95 17.43 -8.41
N ALA A 81 -7.37 17.21 -7.22
CA ALA A 81 -7.75 17.94 -6.03
C ALA A 81 -7.38 19.43 -6.14
N LEU A 82 -6.19 19.77 -6.66
CA LEU A 82 -5.82 21.16 -6.95
C LEU A 82 -6.78 21.80 -7.96
N GLU A 83 -7.12 21.09 -9.05
CA GLU A 83 -8.06 21.57 -10.07
C GLU A 83 -9.47 21.81 -9.51
N SER A 84 -9.88 21.01 -8.53
CA SER A 84 -11.14 21.19 -7.79
C SER A 84 -11.13 22.38 -6.81
N GLY A 85 -10.00 23.08 -6.68
CA GLY A 85 -9.83 24.25 -5.81
C GLY A 85 -9.32 23.94 -4.40
N LEU A 86 -8.93 22.70 -4.10
CA LEU A 86 -8.29 22.38 -2.82
C LEU A 86 -6.83 22.83 -2.80
N THR A 87 -6.41 23.45 -1.71
CA THR A 87 -4.99 23.70 -1.47
C THR A 87 -4.32 22.49 -0.80
N PRO A 88 -2.99 22.35 -0.85
CA PRO A 88 -2.28 21.34 -0.07
C PRO A 88 -2.57 21.45 1.44
N SER A 89 -2.85 22.65 1.95
CA SER A 89 -3.22 22.85 3.36
C SER A 89 -4.60 22.25 3.66
N ASP A 90 -5.57 22.45 2.78
CA ASP A 90 -6.91 21.88 2.92
C ASP A 90 -6.84 20.35 2.90
N MET A 91 -6.06 19.78 1.97
CA MET A 91 -5.88 18.34 1.88
C MET A 91 -5.33 17.75 3.19
N LYS A 92 -4.28 18.38 3.75
CA LYS A 92 -3.70 17.96 5.02
C LYS A 92 -4.70 18.05 6.17
N ALA A 93 -5.42 19.17 6.29
CA ALA A 93 -6.39 19.37 7.34
C ALA A 93 -7.53 18.34 7.27
N MET A 94 -8.09 18.14 6.08
CA MET A 94 -9.15 17.15 5.86
C MET A 94 -8.73 15.73 6.24
N ALA A 95 -7.52 15.32 5.86
CA ALA A 95 -6.99 14.00 6.20
C ALA A 95 -6.73 13.85 7.71
N ALA A 96 -6.19 14.89 8.35
CA ALA A 96 -5.96 14.91 9.79
C ALA A 96 -7.27 14.86 10.59
N ASP A 97 -8.28 15.64 10.20
CA ASP A 97 -9.61 15.67 10.84
C ASP A 97 -10.35 14.32 10.70
N ALA A 98 -10.03 13.56 9.65
CA ALA A 98 -10.52 12.20 9.45
C ALA A 98 -9.81 11.15 10.31
N GLY A 99 -8.75 11.52 11.05
CA GLY A 99 -7.92 10.59 11.82
C GLY A 99 -6.91 9.80 10.98
N ALA A 100 -6.77 10.14 9.70
CA ALA A 100 -5.90 9.46 8.74
C ALA A 100 -5.00 10.48 8.03
N PRO A 101 -4.03 11.11 8.72
CA PRO A 101 -3.16 12.11 8.12
C PRO A 101 -2.41 11.56 6.89
N LEU A 102 -2.14 12.45 5.94
CA LEU A 102 -1.35 12.14 4.77
C LEU A 102 0.08 11.76 5.17
N ARG A 103 0.54 10.59 4.72
CA ARG A 103 1.89 10.08 5.03
C ARG A 103 2.64 9.54 3.82
N TYR A 104 1.93 9.01 2.82
CA TYR A 104 2.52 8.25 1.72
C TYR A 104 2.24 8.88 0.35
N LEU A 105 3.25 8.89 -0.51
CA LEU A 105 3.08 9.07 -1.95
C LEU A 105 2.88 7.72 -2.63
N ASP A 106 1.82 7.59 -3.44
CA ASP A 106 1.46 6.41 -4.23
C ASP A 106 1.30 6.79 -5.71
N SER A 107 2.35 6.84 -6.52
CA SER A 107 3.65 6.18 -6.37
C SER A 107 4.73 6.93 -7.17
N LEU A 108 5.97 6.41 -7.16
CA LEU A 108 7.11 6.94 -7.91
C LEU A 108 7.76 5.84 -8.76
N THR A 109 7.89 6.06 -10.07
CA THR A 109 8.50 5.10 -11.01
C THR A 109 9.84 5.54 -11.61
N ASP A 110 10.17 6.83 -11.52
CA ASP A 110 11.38 7.49 -12.07
C ASP A 110 12.72 7.04 -11.43
N TRP A 111 12.70 6.00 -10.61
CA TRP A 111 13.92 5.32 -10.16
C TRP A 111 14.43 4.31 -11.18
N ALA A 112 13.55 3.79 -12.04
CA ALA A 112 13.90 2.87 -13.11
C ALA A 112 14.17 3.63 -14.43
N PRO A 113 14.97 3.08 -15.35
CA PRO A 113 15.24 3.69 -16.66
C PRO A 113 13.98 3.89 -17.53
N ILE A 114 12.95 3.08 -17.28
CA ILE A 114 11.65 3.14 -17.95
C ILE A 114 10.62 3.37 -16.84
N ARG A 115 9.89 4.49 -16.89
CA ARG A 115 8.87 4.83 -15.89
C ARG A 115 7.57 4.08 -16.08
N VAL A 116 7.12 4.07 -17.33
CA VAL A 116 5.87 3.46 -17.79
C VAL A 116 6.15 2.73 -19.11
N PRO A 117 5.32 1.74 -19.49
CA PRO A 117 5.49 1.06 -20.77
C PRO A 117 5.33 2.04 -21.93
N ALA A 118 5.91 1.70 -23.08
CA ALA A 118 5.79 2.54 -24.28
C ALA A 118 4.31 2.77 -24.64
N GLU A 119 3.55 1.67 -24.64
CA GLU A 119 2.10 1.68 -24.83
C GLU A 119 1.41 1.66 -23.46
N CYS A 120 0.84 2.80 -23.06
CA CYS A 120 0.01 2.88 -21.86
C CYS A 120 -1.10 3.91 -22.02
N SER A 121 -2.18 3.75 -21.27
CA SER A 121 -3.29 4.71 -21.33
C SER A 121 -2.88 6.09 -20.79
N PRO A 122 -3.54 7.18 -21.21
CA PRO A 122 -3.28 8.52 -20.68
C PRO A 122 -3.42 8.60 -19.16
N GLU A 123 -4.39 7.88 -18.59
CA GLU A 123 -4.65 7.85 -17.14
C GLU A 123 -3.50 7.16 -16.39
N LEU A 124 -3.00 6.04 -16.91
CA LEU A 124 -1.82 5.37 -16.34
C LEU A 124 -0.60 6.28 -16.43
N ARG A 125 -0.41 6.97 -17.57
CA ARG A 125 0.69 7.91 -17.75
C ARG A 125 0.61 9.07 -16.74
N ALA A 126 -0.57 9.67 -16.56
CA ALA A 126 -0.76 10.76 -15.60
C ALA A 126 -0.44 10.35 -14.16
N ARG A 127 -0.76 9.10 -13.79
CA ARG A 127 -0.46 8.54 -12.47
C ARG A 127 1.03 8.25 -12.26
N PHE A 128 1.69 7.63 -13.24
CA PHE A 128 3.00 7.01 -13.04
C PHE A 128 4.16 7.73 -13.73
N ASP A 129 3.95 8.49 -14.79
CA ASP A 129 5.01 9.21 -15.53
C ASP A 129 5.31 10.57 -14.88
N VAL A 130 5.67 10.52 -13.60
CA VAL A 130 5.98 11.68 -12.77
C VAL A 130 7.45 11.60 -12.37
N SER A 131 8.19 12.68 -12.60
CA SER A 131 9.61 12.73 -12.25
C SER A 131 9.81 12.76 -10.73
N THR A 132 10.94 12.24 -10.28
CA THR A 132 11.35 12.24 -8.87
C THR A 132 11.30 13.65 -8.26
N ASP A 133 11.74 14.67 -9.02
CA ASP A 133 11.71 16.07 -8.57
C ASP A 133 10.28 16.57 -8.35
N HIS A 134 9.36 16.18 -9.22
CA HIS A 134 7.95 16.54 -9.05
C HIS A 134 7.36 15.79 -7.85
N SER A 135 7.62 14.49 -7.74
CA SER A 135 7.23 13.68 -6.58
C SER A 135 7.71 14.27 -5.25
N PHE A 136 8.97 14.71 -5.17
CA PHE A 136 9.52 15.30 -3.95
C PHE A 136 8.89 16.65 -3.62
N ARG A 137 8.61 17.50 -4.61
CA ARG A 137 7.86 18.75 -4.38
C ARG A 137 6.44 18.50 -3.88
N MET A 138 5.77 17.44 -4.35
CA MET A 138 4.45 17.05 -3.83
C MET A 138 4.57 16.58 -2.37
N CYS A 139 5.56 15.74 -2.07
CA CYS A 139 5.84 15.28 -0.71
C CYS A 139 6.06 16.45 0.25
N GLU A 140 6.89 17.42 -0.15
CA GLU A 140 7.17 18.62 0.64
C GLU A 140 5.90 19.43 0.94
N LYS A 141 5.10 19.74 -0.09
CA LYS A 141 3.87 20.54 0.06
C LYS A 141 2.84 19.88 1.00
N LEU A 142 2.73 18.55 0.89
CA LEU A 142 1.78 17.74 1.64
C LEU A 142 2.35 17.22 2.97
N GLY A 143 3.64 17.43 3.27
CA GLY A 143 4.29 16.91 4.46
C GLY A 143 4.33 15.37 4.52
N LEU A 144 4.47 14.71 3.36
CA LEU A 144 4.57 13.25 3.30
C LEU A 144 5.92 12.79 3.83
N THR A 145 5.97 11.60 4.43
CA THR A 145 7.18 11.03 5.03
C THR A 145 7.69 9.79 4.29
N SER A 146 6.82 9.16 3.51
CA SER A 146 7.10 7.88 2.85
C SER A 146 6.68 7.91 1.38
N ILE A 147 7.39 7.15 0.54
CA ILE A 147 7.14 7.05 -0.90
C ILE A 147 7.13 5.58 -1.30
N LEU A 148 6.09 5.17 -2.02
CA LEU A 148 6.01 3.85 -2.66
C LEU A 148 6.68 3.91 -4.04
N ALA A 149 7.82 3.23 -4.18
CA ALA A 149 8.55 3.07 -5.42
C ALA A 149 8.04 1.84 -6.18
N VAL A 150 7.69 2.04 -7.45
CA VAL A 150 7.02 1.03 -8.29
C VAL A 150 7.80 0.77 -9.57
N ALA A 151 7.92 -0.49 -9.95
CA ALA A 151 8.48 -0.90 -11.24
C ALA A 151 7.40 -0.84 -12.35
N GLY A 152 7.12 0.36 -12.87
CA GLY A 152 6.01 0.61 -13.81
C GLY A 152 6.20 0.13 -15.26
N TYR A 153 7.27 -0.59 -15.59
CA TYR A 153 7.65 -0.99 -16.95
C TYR A 153 7.27 -2.45 -17.26
N ASP A 154 7.47 -2.90 -18.51
CA ASP A 154 7.19 -4.29 -18.91
C ASP A 154 8.24 -5.28 -18.40
N LYS A 155 7.82 -6.53 -18.15
CA LYS A 155 8.71 -7.61 -17.68
C LYS A 155 9.89 -7.83 -18.62
N GLY A 156 11.07 -8.02 -18.03
CA GLY A 156 12.28 -8.38 -18.78
C GLY A 156 12.86 -7.26 -19.65
N THR A 157 12.39 -6.01 -19.49
CA THR A 157 12.91 -4.86 -20.26
C THR A 157 14.10 -4.15 -19.61
N VAL A 158 14.31 -4.37 -18.30
CA VAL A 158 15.40 -3.74 -17.54
C VAL A 158 16.17 -4.80 -16.76
N GLU A 159 17.48 -4.81 -16.94
CA GLU A 159 18.40 -5.70 -16.23
C GLU A 159 18.51 -5.35 -14.74
N LEU A 160 18.59 -6.38 -13.89
CA LEU A 160 18.64 -6.24 -12.43
C LEU A 160 19.72 -5.24 -11.92
N PRO A 161 20.98 -5.22 -12.43
CA PRO A 161 21.97 -4.26 -11.98
C PRO A 161 21.56 -2.80 -12.18
N ARG A 162 20.85 -2.48 -13.28
CA ARG A 162 20.34 -1.12 -13.53
C ARG A 162 19.25 -0.72 -12.54
N LEU A 163 18.46 -1.69 -12.08
CA LEU A 163 17.45 -1.48 -11.04
C LEU A 163 18.09 -1.22 -9.68
N VAL A 164 19.12 -1.99 -9.32
CA VAL A 164 19.92 -1.76 -8.10
C VAL A 164 20.48 -0.34 -8.10
N ASP A 165 21.14 0.07 -9.19
CA ASP A 165 21.73 1.41 -9.30
C ASP A 165 20.68 2.53 -9.24
N GLY A 166 19.56 2.35 -9.96
CA GLY A 166 18.46 3.31 -9.98
C GLY A 166 17.79 3.49 -8.62
N PHE A 167 17.47 2.37 -7.97
CA PHE A 167 16.88 2.36 -6.64
C PHE A 167 17.84 2.94 -5.59
N GLY A 168 19.12 2.59 -5.66
CA GLY A 168 20.16 3.16 -4.79
C GLY A 168 20.25 4.69 -4.89
N ARG A 169 20.21 5.25 -6.11
CA ARG A 169 20.16 6.71 -6.33
C ARG A 169 18.89 7.34 -5.77
N LEU A 170 17.72 6.69 -5.94
CA LEU A 170 16.48 7.18 -5.34
C LEU A 170 16.61 7.22 -3.81
N CYS A 171 17.04 6.12 -3.19
CA CYS A 171 17.20 6.02 -1.73
C CYS A 171 18.18 7.06 -1.18
N GLU A 172 19.27 7.34 -1.89
CA GLU A 172 20.22 8.41 -1.52
C GLU A 172 19.55 9.78 -1.50
N ARG A 173 18.86 10.13 -2.58
CA ARG A 173 18.17 11.42 -2.71
C ARG A 173 17.03 11.56 -1.69
N ALA A 174 16.26 10.50 -1.49
CA ALA A 174 15.17 10.43 -0.53
C ALA A 174 15.69 10.61 0.91
N HIS A 175 16.79 9.93 1.26
CA HIS A 175 17.41 10.03 2.58
C HIS A 175 17.86 11.46 2.89
N ALA A 176 18.44 12.16 1.91
CA ALA A 176 18.85 13.56 2.07
C ALA A 176 17.67 14.50 2.39
N GLN A 177 16.43 14.11 2.04
CA GLN A 177 15.20 14.86 2.32
C GLN A 177 14.38 14.26 3.46
N GLY A 178 14.88 13.21 4.13
CA GLY A 178 14.21 12.57 5.25
C GLY A 178 13.06 11.62 4.86
N TYR A 179 12.92 11.27 3.59
CA TYR A 179 11.89 10.34 3.13
C TYR A 179 12.29 8.87 3.34
N TRP A 180 11.27 8.06 3.62
CA TRP A 180 11.34 6.60 3.64
C TRP A 180 10.87 6.03 2.29
N ILE A 181 11.56 5.03 1.74
CA ILE A 181 11.19 4.41 0.46
C ILE A 181 10.72 2.97 0.67
N ASP A 182 9.50 2.67 0.23
CA ASP A 182 8.97 1.31 0.11
C ASP A 182 9.11 0.83 -1.33
N LEU A 183 9.78 -0.31 -1.56
CA LEU A 183 9.83 -0.93 -2.89
C LEU A 183 8.64 -1.90 -3.06
N GLU A 184 7.77 -1.63 -4.04
CA GLU A 184 6.64 -2.49 -4.39
C GLU A 184 6.97 -3.36 -5.60
N PHE A 185 6.80 -4.67 -5.45
CA PHE A 185 6.80 -5.63 -6.55
C PHE A 185 5.36 -6.03 -6.92
N MET A 186 5.08 -6.05 -8.22
CA MET A 186 3.76 -6.37 -8.76
C MET A 186 3.86 -7.45 -9.82
N PRO A 187 3.12 -8.56 -9.70
CA PRO A 187 3.29 -9.76 -10.53
C PRO A 187 3.00 -9.54 -12.02
N PHE A 188 2.36 -8.43 -12.39
CA PHE A 188 1.99 -8.10 -13.77
C PHE A 188 2.92 -7.07 -14.43
N TRP A 189 3.82 -6.42 -13.69
CA TRP A 189 4.77 -5.42 -14.23
C TRP A 189 6.22 -5.87 -14.10
N GLY A 190 7.13 -4.92 -14.32
CA GLY A 190 8.57 -5.08 -14.54
C GLY A 190 9.35 -5.71 -13.39
N MET A 191 8.71 -5.89 -12.23
CA MET A 191 9.27 -6.59 -11.08
C MET A 191 8.20 -7.53 -10.49
N PRO A 192 8.11 -8.77 -10.99
CA PRO A 192 6.98 -9.65 -10.70
C PRO A 192 7.13 -10.49 -9.43
N ASN A 193 8.31 -10.54 -8.81
CA ASN A 193 8.58 -11.47 -7.73
C ASN A 193 9.41 -10.85 -6.60
N LEU A 194 9.26 -11.46 -5.42
CA LEU A 194 9.95 -11.08 -4.19
C LEU A 194 11.47 -11.24 -4.29
N SER A 195 11.97 -12.23 -5.05
CA SER A 195 13.40 -12.51 -5.15
C SER A 195 14.15 -11.34 -5.81
N ASP A 196 13.61 -10.80 -6.91
CA ASP A 196 14.20 -9.65 -7.60
C ASP A 196 14.14 -8.40 -6.73
N ALA A 197 13.00 -8.15 -6.08
CA ALA A 197 12.84 -7.01 -5.18
C ALA A 197 13.81 -7.11 -3.98
N TRP A 198 13.99 -8.31 -3.43
CA TRP A 198 14.97 -8.57 -2.37
C TRP A 198 16.41 -8.35 -2.86
N ALA A 199 16.74 -8.77 -4.07
CA ALA A 199 18.06 -8.55 -4.66
C ALA A 199 18.33 -7.06 -4.88
N ILE A 200 17.33 -6.27 -5.30
CA ILE A 200 17.45 -4.81 -5.43
C ILE A 200 17.74 -4.18 -4.07
N VAL A 201 16.90 -4.44 -3.06
CA VAL A 201 17.08 -3.86 -1.72
C VAL A 201 18.41 -4.29 -1.10
N SER A 202 18.81 -5.55 -1.26
CA SER A 202 20.08 -6.08 -0.74
C SER A 202 21.30 -5.54 -1.49
N GLY A 203 21.14 -5.17 -2.76
CA GLY A 203 22.19 -4.61 -3.60
C GLY A 203 22.50 -3.13 -3.30
N VAL A 204 21.59 -2.42 -2.63
CA VAL A 204 21.84 -1.03 -2.20
C VAL A 204 22.72 -1.03 -0.96
N ASN A 205 23.90 -0.41 -1.06
CA ASN A 205 24.89 -0.33 0.02
C ASN A 205 24.36 0.51 1.22
N PRO A 206 24.49 0.07 2.49
CA PRO A 206 23.96 0.81 3.65
C PRO A 206 24.78 2.08 3.97
N PRO A 207 24.18 3.13 4.61
CA PRO A 207 22.97 3.12 5.44
C PRO A 207 21.85 3.96 4.82
N ARG A 208 20.89 3.34 4.13
CA ARG A 208 19.82 4.08 3.43
C ARG A 208 18.47 3.44 3.75
N ARG A 209 17.52 4.27 4.18
CA ARG A 209 16.19 3.88 4.67
C ARG A 209 15.36 3.31 3.51
N ALA A 210 15.23 1.99 3.47
CA ALA A 210 14.33 1.30 2.54
C ALA A 210 13.68 0.09 3.22
N SER A 211 12.43 -0.18 2.86
CA SER A 211 11.71 -1.43 3.15
C SER A 211 11.14 -2.03 1.88
N LEU A 212 10.72 -3.28 2.01
CA LEU A 212 9.97 -3.99 1.00
C LEU A 212 8.48 -3.93 1.33
N SER A 213 7.62 -3.70 0.33
CA SER A 213 6.17 -3.74 0.47
C SER A 213 5.57 -4.79 -0.48
N MET A 214 4.52 -5.49 -0.03
CA MET A 214 3.79 -6.51 -0.80
C MET A 214 2.29 -6.18 -0.79
N TYR A 215 1.67 -6.06 -1.98
CA TYR A 215 0.22 -6.04 -2.13
C TYR A 215 -0.25 -7.24 -2.96
N GLY A 216 -1.19 -8.00 -2.41
CA GLY A 216 -1.88 -9.09 -3.08
C GLY A 216 -3.38 -8.99 -2.84
N THR A 217 -4.19 -9.15 -3.88
CA THR A 217 -5.63 -9.33 -3.75
C THR A 217 -5.93 -10.64 -3.03
N SER A 218 -6.80 -10.57 -2.02
CA SER A 218 -7.25 -11.68 -1.18
C SER A 218 -7.62 -12.94 -1.99
N PRO A 219 -7.05 -14.12 -1.68
CA PRO A 219 -7.67 -15.40 -1.97
C PRO A 219 -8.41 -15.91 -0.72
N ARG A 220 -9.74 -16.05 -0.81
CA ARG A 220 -10.48 -16.97 0.06
C ARG A 220 -10.06 -18.40 -0.26
N ALA A 221 -9.50 -19.13 0.70
CA ALA A 221 -9.52 -20.60 0.74
C ALA A 221 -9.27 -21.12 2.18
N PRO A 222 -9.80 -22.29 2.55
CA PRO A 222 -10.09 -22.66 3.94
C PRO A 222 -8.88 -23.23 4.69
N MET A 223 -8.79 -22.93 5.98
CA MET A 223 -7.94 -23.65 6.93
C MET A 223 -8.40 -25.10 7.03
N SER A 224 -7.57 -26.05 6.59
CA SER A 224 -7.61 -27.41 7.10
C SER A 224 -6.21 -27.96 7.29
N SER A 225 -5.99 -28.48 8.50
CA SER A 225 -4.88 -29.29 8.99
C SER A 225 -3.46 -28.71 8.82
N ILE A 226 -2.88 -28.24 9.93
CA ILE A 226 -1.66 -28.78 10.56
C ILE A 226 -1.45 -27.97 11.86
N CYS A 227 -1.85 -28.53 13.00
CA CYS A 227 -1.15 -28.26 14.26
C CYS A 227 -1.41 -29.40 15.23
N SER A 228 -0.31 -29.94 15.76
CA SER A 228 -0.27 -30.96 16.80
C SER A 228 -0.86 -30.41 18.10
N SER A 229 -1.37 -31.35 18.89
CA SER A 229 -2.19 -31.21 20.09
C SER A 229 -1.50 -30.63 21.34
N ALA A 230 -0.80 -29.52 21.23
CA ALA A 230 -0.13 -28.92 22.40
C ALA A 230 -0.02 -27.39 22.31
N CYS A 231 -1.16 -26.68 22.26
CA CYS A 231 -1.26 -25.25 22.61
C CYS A 231 -2.73 -24.75 22.59
N GLN A 232 -3.66 -25.50 23.22
CA GLN A 232 -5.10 -25.18 23.16
C GLN A 232 -5.73 -24.80 24.51
N GLU A 233 -4.93 -24.46 25.53
CA GLU A 233 -5.47 -24.02 26.82
C GLU A 233 -4.78 -22.76 27.32
N SER A 234 -5.13 -21.62 26.72
CA SER A 234 -5.18 -20.32 27.41
C SER A 234 -5.55 -19.26 26.38
N ILE A 235 -6.56 -18.43 26.70
CA ILE A 235 -7.03 -17.24 25.96
C ILE A 235 -8.22 -17.52 25.01
N TRP A 236 -9.43 -17.73 25.57
CA TRP A 236 -10.70 -17.02 25.21
C TRP A 236 -11.91 -17.54 26.02
N PRO A 237 -12.53 -16.75 26.91
CA PRO A 237 -13.87 -17.02 27.40
C PRO A 237 -14.86 -15.97 26.84
N ALA A 238 -15.22 -16.09 25.55
CA ALA A 238 -16.32 -15.32 24.96
C ALA A 238 -16.75 -15.90 23.61
N CYS A 239 -17.19 -17.16 23.58
CA CYS A 239 -17.90 -17.73 22.41
C CYS A 239 -18.67 -19.01 22.78
N ARG A 240 -19.44 -18.98 23.87
CA ARG A 240 -20.46 -20.00 24.18
C ARG A 240 -21.80 -19.32 24.37
N SER A 241 -22.44 -18.97 23.26
CA SER A 241 -23.87 -18.66 23.20
C SER A 241 -24.25 -18.50 21.73
N MET A 242 -24.62 -19.62 21.09
CA MET A 242 -25.56 -19.76 19.95
C MET A 242 -25.18 -20.97 19.11
N THR A 243 -25.28 -22.16 19.70
CA THR A 243 -25.55 -23.40 18.98
C THR A 243 -27.00 -23.77 19.26
N ALA A 244 -27.92 -23.29 18.42
CA ALA A 244 -29.28 -23.81 18.33
C ALA A 244 -29.96 -23.32 17.05
N CYS A 245 -29.82 -24.09 15.98
CA CYS A 245 -30.85 -24.41 14.97
C CYS A 245 -30.16 -24.92 13.71
N GLY A 246 -29.99 -26.24 13.65
CA GLY A 246 -29.67 -26.94 12.42
C GLY A 246 -30.86 -26.87 11.46
N GLY A 247 -30.58 -26.60 10.19
CA GLY A 247 -31.55 -26.62 9.10
C GLY A 247 -30.86 -26.91 7.77
N ARG A 248 -30.99 -28.15 7.33
CA ARG A 248 -30.41 -28.76 6.12
C ARG A 248 -31.36 -28.56 4.93
N TRP A 249 -31.06 -27.72 3.94
CA TRP A 249 -31.65 -27.71 2.58
C TRP A 249 -30.66 -26.91 1.69
N GLY A 250 -30.21 -27.29 0.50
CA GLY A 250 -30.80 -28.10 -0.57
C GLY A 250 -30.57 -27.30 -1.87
N ASN A 251 -29.78 -27.84 -2.78
CA ASN A 251 -29.47 -27.27 -4.10
C ASN A 251 -30.75 -26.86 -4.84
N ARG A 252 -30.82 -25.62 -5.34
CA ARG A 252 -31.72 -25.28 -6.45
C ARG A 252 -31.21 -24.07 -7.23
N SER A 253 -30.86 -24.33 -8.48
CA SER A 253 -30.68 -23.38 -9.56
C SER A 253 -32.02 -22.69 -9.86
N SER A 254 -32.00 -21.38 -10.09
CA SER A 254 -33.12 -20.67 -10.71
C SER A 254 -32.62 -19.60 -11.68
N THR A 255 -32.78 -19.94 -12.95
CA THR A 255 -32.86 -19.05 -14.12
C THR A 255 -33.94 -17.98 -13.88
N ILE A 256 -33.64 -16.72 -14.17
CA ILE A 256 -34.69 -15.69 -14.39
C ILE A 256 -34.41 -14.98 -15.72
N ARG A 257 -35.41 -15.06 -16.60
CA ARG A 257 -35.49 -14.41 -17.91
C ARG A 257 -35.79 -12.92 -17.78
N SER A 258 -35.39 -12.22 -18.83
CA SER A 258 -35.75 -10.85 -19.19
C SER A 258 -37.26 -10.59 -19.21
N THR A 259 -37.64 -9.36 -18.85
CA THR A 259 -38.81 -8.68 -19.39
C THR A 259 -38.54 -7.18 -19.51
N THR A 260 -38.89 -6.66 -20.68
CA THR A 260 -38.75 -5.30 -21.17
C THR A 260 -40.00 -4.48 -20.81
N GLY A 261 -39.84 -3.18 -20.52
CA GLY A 261 -40.94 -2.22 -20.39
C GLY A 261 -40.40 -0.82 -20.05
N ILE A 262 -40.05 0.00 -21.05
CA ILE A 262 -40.85 1.13 -21.58
C ILE A 262 -41.06 2.25 -20.54
N PHE A 263 -40.29 3.34 -20.68
CA PHE A 263 -40.80 4.71 -20.57
C PHE A 263 -39.96 5.64 -21.46
N ARG A 264 -40.64 6.40 -22.33
CA ARG A 264 -40.12 7.40 -23.27
C ARG A 264 -40.82 8.72 -22.91
N GLU A 265 -40.08 9.80 -22.69
CA GLU A 265 -40.47 11.20 -22.94
C GLU A 265 -39.22 12.09 -22.78
N LYS A 266 -38.58 12.56 -23.86
CA LYS A 266 -38.76 13.84 -24.60
C LYS A 266 -38.47 15.12 -23.80
N ALA A 267 -37.34 15.78 -24.11
CA ALA A 267 -37.15 17.24 -24.24
C ALA A 267 -35.72 17.48 -24.80
N SER A 268 -35.56 17.65 -26.12
CA SER A 268 -35.40 18.92 -26.86
C SER A 268 -34.04 19.63 -26.66
N LEU A 269 -33.23 19.54 -27.71
CA LEU A 269 -32.04 20.34 -28.01
C LEU A 269 -32.42 21.81 -28.28
N THR A 270 -31.61 22.74 -27.77
CA THR A 270 -31.35 24.02 -28.45
C THR A 270 -29.89 24.45 -28.28
N SER A 271 -29.33 24.84 -29.42
CA SER A 271 -27.98 25.29 -29.70
C SER A 271 -27.58 26.60 -29.01
N TRP A 272 -26.30 26.75 -28.66
CA TRP A 272 -25.65 28.05 -28.55
C TRP A 272 -24.29 28.02 -29.25
N ARG A 273 -24.22 28.76 -30.36
CA ARG A 273 -22.99 29.33 -30.93
C ARG A 273 -22.98 30.80 -30.54
N SER A 274 -21.88 31.28 -29.98
CA SER A 274 -21.33 32.63 -30.07
C SER A 274 -19.87 32.52 -29.65
#